data_AF-A0A6H2NR45-F1
#
_entry.id   AF-A0A6H2NR45-F1
#
_cell.length_a   1.000
_cell.length_b   1.000
_cell.length_c   1.000
_cell.angle_alpha   90.00
_cell.angle_beta   90.00
_cell.angle_gamma   90.00
#
_symmetry.space_group_name_H-M   'P 1'
#
loop_
_entity.id
_entity.type
_entity.pdbx_description
1 polymer ?
#
loop_
_entity_poly.entity_id
_entity_poly.type
_entity_poly.pdbx_seq_one_letter_code
_entity_poly.pdbx_strand_id
1 'polypeptide(L)'
;MEIDILILTVYFICIAYVIYQMALSVEATLEDQVVLVADQEGLEAAVRSQMVQQGFSEDAAEAVAAAPAPLRPATALQLMMPEPKALTDEAGNPTQGKVLMQVLPQGPQPLQPVPGLTVQVLNQTQGVQVTVDWDRSSISRLNNQIRRAIRITPGMRLDLGLPQVTSVVNPNQFLSALITSEDTFTRNPDTQVLQVAAPLLDLQRLAVMPATARYALDLVVQLTPMAGRGARSIVLLVPFHFRVEVLPAQPAIPLLNWLMRR
;
A
#
# COMPACT_ATOMS: atom_id res chain seq x y z
N MET A 1 -53.59 -26.45 -21.20
CA MET A 1 -52.81 -26.03 -22.37
C MET A 1 -52.41 -24.55 -22.31
N GLU A 2 -53.35 -23.59 -22.19
CA GLU A 2 -52.98 -22.16 -22.08
C GLU A 2 -52.20 -21.81 -20.80
N ILE A 3 -52.60 -22.40 -19.66
CA ILE A 3 -51.91 -22.21 -18.37
C ILE A 3 -50.48 -22.80 -18.41
N ASP A 4 -50.29 -23.93 -19.10
CA ASP A 4 -48.98 -24.59 -19.21
C ASP A 4 -47.99 -23.76 -20.04
N ILE A 5 -48.48 -23.12 -21.11
CA ILE A 5 -47.68 -22.19 -21.93
C ILE A 5 -47.30 -20.95 -21.12
N LEU A 6 -48.22 -20.40 -20.32
CA LEU A 6 -47.93 -19.24 -19.46
C LEU A 6 -46.86 -19.57 -18.42
N ILE A 7 -46.98 -20.72 -17.74
CA ILE A 7 -45.98 -21.17 -16.74
C ILE A 7 -44.62 -21.38 -17.41
N LEU A 8 -44.57 -22.02 -18.59
CA LEU A 8 -43.34 -22.23 -19.34
C LEU A 8 -42.67 -20.90 -19.73
N THR A 9 -43.47 -19.91 -20.17
CA THR A 9 -42.96 -18.60 -20.59
C THR A 9 -42.36 -17.83 -19.41
N VAL A 10 -43.04 -17.83 -18.26
CA VAL A 10 -42.51 -17.24 -17.02
C VAL A 10 -41.22 -17.94 -16.60
N TYR A 11 -41.16 -19.27 -16.72
CA TYR A 11 -39.96 -20.04 -16.40
C TYR A 11 -38.77 -19.64 -17.28
N PHE A 12 -38.97 -19.49 -18.59
CA PHE A 12 -37.93 -19.01 -19.50
C PHE A 12 -37.48 -17.58 -19.19
N ILE A 13 -38.41 -16.68 -18.85
CA ILE A 13 -38.06 -15.30 -18.47
C ILE A 13 -37.24 -15.30 -17.17
N CYS A 14 -37.63 -16.08 -16.16
CA CYS A 14 -36.88 -16.21 -14.92
C CYS A 14 -35.48 -16.79 -15.15
N ILE A 15 -35.34 -17.83 -15.95
CA ILE A 15 -34.04 -18.41 -16.31
C ILE A 15 -33.18 -17.39 -17.06
N ALA A 16 -33.74 -16.71 -18.08
CA ALA A 16 -33.02 -15.69 -18.84
C ALA A 16 -32.57 -14.52 -17.94
N TYR A 17 -33.42 -14.10 -17.01
CA TYR A 17 -33.08 -13.06 -16.03
C TYR A 17 -31.96 -13.50 -15.09
N VAL A 18 -31.99 -14.73 -14.57
CA VAL A 18 -30.91 -15.26 -13.71
C VAL A 18 -29.61 -15.40 -14.49
N ILE A 19 -29.64 -15.87 -15.74
CA ILE A 19 -28.46 -15.95 -16.61
C ILE A 19 -27.92 -14.53 -16.89
N TYR A 20 -28.80 -13.56 -17.14
CA TYR A 20 -28.41 -12.17 -17.35
C TYR A 20 -27.76 -11.55 -16.10
N GLN A 21 -28.35 -11.76 -14.91
CA GLN A 21 -27.77 -11.32 -13.64
C GLN A 21 -26.44 -11.99 -13.35
N MET A 22 -26.30 -13.27 -13.69
CA MET A 22 -25.04 -14.01 -13.56
C MET A 22 -23.99 -13.45 -14.53
N ALA A 23 -24.35 -13.14 -15.78
CA ALA A 23 -23.47 -12.51 -16.75
C ALA A 23 -23.00 -11.13 -16.27
N LEU A 24 -23.90 -10.28 -15.77
CA LEU A 24 -23.56 -8.98 -15.17
C LEU A 24 -22.64 -9.11 -13.95
N SER A 25 -22.87 -10.09 -13.07
CA SER A 25 -21.99 -10.31 -11.92
C SER A 25 -20.58 -10.74 -12.32
N VAL A 26 -20.47 -11.51 -13.40
CA VAL A 26 -19.18 -11.94 -13.95
C VAL A 26 -18.47 -10.77 -14.63
N GLU A 27 -19.20 -9.95 -15.38
CA GLU A 27 -18.68 -8.72 -16.00
C GLU A 27 -18.21 -7.69 -14.97
N ALA A 28 -18.93 -7.51 -13.86
CA ALA A 28 -18.52 -6.64 -12.75
C ALA A 28 -17.27 -7.15 -12.00
N THR A 29 -16.97 -8.44 -12.07
CA THR A 29 -15.73 -9.02 -11.51
C THR A 29 -14.54 -8.91 -12.49
N LEU A 30 -14.86 -8.59 -13.75
CA LEU A 30 -13.95 -8.53 -14.90
C LEU A 30 -13.76 -7.12 -15.44
N GLU A 31 -14.12 -6.09 -14.65
CA GLU A 31 -13.63 -4.73 -14.89
C GLU A 31 -12.14 -4.80 -15.16
N ASP A 32 -11.66 -4.04 -16.16
CA ASP A 32 -10.23 -3.91 -16.44
C ASP A 32 -9.47 -3.80 -15.11
N GLN A 33 -8.44 -4.63 -14.94
CA GLN A 33 -7.67 -4.64 -13.71
C GLN A 33 -6.30 -4.05 -13.98
N VAL A 34 -5.83 -3.27 -13.03
CA VAL A 34 -4.44 -2.83 -13.00
C VAL A 34 -3.74 -3.50 -11.84
N VAL A 35 -2.51 -3.94 -12.07
CA VAL A 35 -1.66 -4.48 -11.02
C VAL A 35 -0.71 -3.38 -10.59
N LEU A 36 -0.72 -3.11 -9.29
CA LEU A 36 0.21 -2.21 -8.64
C LEU A 36 1.41 -3.04 -8.15
N VAL A 37 2.52 -2.93 -8.85
CA VAL A 37 3.76 -3.67 -8.55
C VAL A 37 4.75 -2.74 -7.86
N ALA A 38 5.18 -3.11 -6.65
CA ALA A 38 6.23 -2.39 -5.93
C ALA A 38 7.62 -2.77 -6.48
N ASP A 39 8.51 -1.79 -6.62
CA ASP A 39 9.90 -1.99 -7.06
C ASP A 39 10.75 -2.54 -5.89
N GLN A 40 10.77 -3.87 -5.76
CA GLN A 40 11.43 -4.57 -4.65
C GLN A 40 12.93 -4.33 -4.63
N GLU A 41 13.58 -4.47 -5.79
CA GLU A 41 15.02 -4.32 -5.95
C GLU A 41 15.46 -2.87 -5.65
N GLY A 42 14.73 -1.89 -6.17
CA GLY A 42 15.00 -0.47 -5.91
C GLY A 42 14.85 -0.10 -4.43
N LEU A 43 13.79 -0.62 -3.77
CA LEU A 43 13.53 -0.41 -2.36
C LEU A 43 14.64 -1.01 -1.48
N GLU A 44 15.00 -2.26 -1.72
CA GLU A 44 16.05 -2.97 -0.97
C GLU A 44 17.40 -2.28 -1.14
N ALA A 45 17.82 -2.00 -2.38
CA ALA A 45 19.11 -1.39 -2.65
C ALA A 45 19.24 0.01 -2.02
N ALA A 46 18.18 0.83 -2.10
CA ALA A 46 18.19 2.17 -1.53
C ALA A 46 18.29 2.16 0.00
N VAL A 47 17.60 1.24 0.67
CA VAL A 47 17.63 1.16 2.14
C VAL A 47 18.89 0.47 2.64
N ARG A 48 19.31 -0.63 1.99
CA ARG A 48 20.57 -1.33 2.31
C ARG A 48 21.76 -0.38 2.23
N SER A 49 21.86 0.42 1.17
CA SER A 49 22.97 1.37 1.02
C SER A 49 23.01 2.40 2.16
N GLN A 50 21.86 2.91 2.61
CA GLN A 50 21.76 3.81 3.77
C GLN A 50 22.17 3.10 5.07
N MET A 51 21.73 1.87 5.28
CA MET A 51 22.07 1.07 6.46
C MET A 51 23.58 0.78 6.55
N VAL A 52 24.19 0.38 5.44
CA VAL A 52 25.65 0.13 5.36
C VAL A 52 26.45 1.41 5.61
N GLN A 53 26.03 2.54 5.03
CA GLN A 53 26.66 3.85 5.30
C GLN A 53 26.58 4.26 6.78
N GLN A 54 25.57 3.76 7.49
CA GLN A 54 25.39 3.99 8.92
C GLN A 54 26.06 2.92 9.81
N GLY A 55 26.78 1.96 9.20
CA GLY A 55 27.59 0.96 9.90
C GLY A 55 26.87 -0.34 10.25
N PHE A 56 25.71 -0.61 9.64
CA PHE A 56 24.99 -1.88 9.80
C PHE A 56 25.49 -2.94 8.79
N SER A 57 25.13 -4.20 9.03
CA SER A 57 25.42 -5.32 8.11
C SER A 57 24.72 -5.14 6.77
N GLU A 58 25.24 -5.75 5.71
CA GLU A 58 24.59 -5.79 4.39
C GLU A 58 23.23 -6.51 4.45
N ASP A 59 23.10 -7.49 5.36
CA ASP A 59 21.86 -8.24 5.59
C ASP A 59 20.83 -7.49 6.45
N ALA A 60 21.10 -6.23 6.81
CA ALA A 60 20.23 -5.47 7.70
C ALA A 60 18.90 -5.03 7.05
N ALA A 61 18.79 -5.11 5.73
CA ALA A 61 17.60 -4.76 4.97
C ALA A 61 17.35 -5.77 3.84
N GLU A 62 16.10 -6.21 3.74
CA GLU A 62 15.62 -7.19 2.75
C GLU A 62 14.21 -6.81 2.29
N ALA A 63 13.95 -6.80 0.98
CA ALA A 63 12.60 -6.69 0.46
C ALA A 63 11.96 -8.09 0.40
N VAL A 64 10.87 -8.28 1.14
CA VAL A 64 10.14 -9.54 1.19
C VAL A 64 8.93 -9.44 0.27
N ALA A 65 8.79 -10.40 -0.66
CA ALA A 65 7.70 -10.40 -1.63
C ALA A 65 6.30 -10.61 -1.02
N ALA A 66 6.22 -11.29 0.12
CA ALA A 66 4.98 -11.53 0.85
C ALA A 66 5.19 -11.34 2.36
N ALA A 67 4.66 -10.25 2.89
CA ALA A 67 4.75 -9.96 4.32
C ALA A 67 3.93 -10.95 5.19
N PRO A 68 4.42 -11.30 6.39
CA PRO A 68 3.68 -12.12 7.35
C PRO A 68 2.52 -11.36 8.01
N ALA A 69 1.53 -12.08 8.53
CA ALA A 69 0.45 -11.50 9.33
C ALA A 69 1.02 -10.72 10.54
N PRO A 70 0.43 -9.57 10.94
CA PRO A 70 -0.85 -8.99 10.50
C PRO A 70 -0.80 -8.19 9.19
N LEU A 71 0.36 -8.08 8.52
CA LEU A 71 0.46 -7.42 7.23
C LEU A 71 -0.24 -8.22 6.13
N ARG A 72 -0.56 -7.56 5.01
CA ARG A 72 -1.11 -8.25 3.84
C ARG A 72 0.01 -8.96 3.07
N PRO A 73 -0.28 -10.06 2.37
CA PRO A 73 0.69 -10.80 1.57
C PRO A 73 1.04 -10.01 0.29
N ALA A 74 1.85 -8.96 0.46
CA ALA A 74 2.39 -8.13 -0.59
C ALA A 74 3.80 -7.68 -0.22
N THR A 75 4.46 -6.97 -1.12
CA THR A 75 5.84 -6.51 -0.92
C THR A 75 5.94 -5.68 0.35
N ALA A 76 6.92 -5.99 1.19
CA ALA A 76 7.29 -5.23 2.36
C ALA A 76 8.81 -5.12 2.48
N LEU A 77 9.27 -4.07 3.13
CA LEU A 77 10.65 -3.95 3.58
C LEU A 77 10.77 -4.56 4.97
N GLN A 78 11.69 -5.50 5.14
CA GLN A 78 12.09 -6.06 6.43
C GLN A 78 13.45 -5.48 6.82
N LEU A 79 13.52 -4.91 8.02
CA LEU A 79 14.76 -4.46 8.62
C LEU A 79 15.14 -5.38 9.78
N MET A 80 16.39 -5.84 9.79
CA MET A 80 16.97 -6.64 10.86
C MET A 80 17.73 -5.71 11.82
N MET A 81 17.21 -5.57 13.04
CA MET A 81 17.77 -4.70 14.07
C MET A 81 18.51 -5.51 15.13
N PRO A 82 19.70 -5.07 15.58
CA PRO A 82 20.37 -5.70 16.70
C PRO A 82 19.60 -5.43 18.00
N GLU A 83 19.26 -6.48 18.75
CA GLU A 83 18.62 -6.34 20.06
C GLU A 83 19.65 -6.08 21.18
N PRO A 84 19.20 -5.52 22.32
CA PRO A 84 20.04 -5.39 23.50
C PRO A 84 20.66 -6.72 23.93
N LYS A 85 21.94 -6.71 24.34
CA LYS A 85 22.69 -7.90 24.78
C LYS A 85 22.06 -8.69 25.93
N ALA A 86 21.08 -8.11 26.64
CA ALA A 86 20.34 -8.80 27.69
C ALA A 86 19.34 -9.84 27.12
N LEU A 87 19.03 -9.76 25.83
CA LEU A 87 18.16 -10.67 25.09
C LEU A 87 19.02 -11.56 24.19
N THR A 88 19.74 -12.49 24.81
CA THR A 88 20.36 -13.61 24.09
C THR A 88 19.34 -14.72 23.91
N ASP A 89 19.42 -15.44 22.79
CA ASP A 89 18.67 -16.68 22.63
C ASP A 89 19.17 -17.75 23.62
N GLU A 90 18.48 -18.90 23.72
CA GLU A 90 18.88 -20.01 24.61
C GLU A 90 20.29 -20.56 24.30
N ALA A 91 20.85 -20.22 23.14
CA ALA A 91 22.20 -20.58 22.70
C ALA A 91 23.25 -19.47 22.97
N GLY A 92 22.87 -18.33 23.55
CA GLY A 92 23.77 -17.22 23.85
C GLY A 92 24.08 -16.27 22.69
N ASN A 93 23.43 -16.42 21.53
CA ASN A 93 23.56 -15.52 20.39
C ASN A 93 22.65 -14.29 20.55
N PRO A 94 23.07 -13.12 20.02
CA PRO A 94 22.22 -11.94 20.00
C PRO A 94 20.97 -12.20 19.15
N THR A 95 19.79 -12.03 19.76
CA THR A 95 18.53 -12.04 19.00
C THR A 95 18.47 -10.84 18.05
N GLN A 96 17.87 -11.03 16.88
CA GLN A 96 17.64 -9.95 15.92
C GLN A 96 16.15 -9.62 15.89
N GLY A 97 15.83 -8.36 16.17
CA GLY A 97 14.49 -7.82 16.07
C GLY A 97 14.15 -7.50 14.63
N LYS A 98 12.87 -7.55 14.28
CA LYS A 98 12.40 -7.25 12.92
C LYS A 98 11.50 -6.02 12.91
N VAL A 99 11.72 -5.12 11.96
CA VAL A 99 10.77 -4.05 11.63
C VAL A 99 10.30 -4.30 10.21
N LEU A 100 8.99 -4.48 10.02
CA LEU A 100 8.39 -4.65 8.70
C LEU A 100 7.60 -3.40 8.33
N MET A 101 7.78 -2.94 7.09
CA MET A 101 7.10 -1.78 6.54
C MET A 101 6.48 -2.11 5.20
N GLN A 102 5.21 -1.79 5.02
CA GLN A 102 4.45 -2.07 3.81
C GLN A 102 3.60 -0.86 3.44
N VAL A 103 3.38 -0.67 2.15
CA VAL A 103 2.51 0.38 1.61
C VAL A 103 1.50 -0.26 0.68
N LEU A 104 0.21 0.06 0.87
CA LEU A 104 -0.92 -0.48 0.12
C LEU A 104 -1.65 0.66 -0.61
N PRO A 105 -2.41 0.39 -1.68
CA PRO A 105 -2.68 -0.93 -2.27
C PRO A 105 -1.54 -1.49 -3.12
N GLN A 106 -1.48 -2.83 -3.20
CA GLN A 106 -0.58 -3.60 -4.05
C GLN A 106 -1.34 -4.77 -4.69
N GLY A 107 -0.85 -5.29 -5.81
CA GLY A 107 -1.49 -6.40 -6.54
C GLY A 107 -2.63 -5.94 -7.44
N PRO A 108 -3.51 -6.87 -7.89
CA PRO A 108 -4.64 -6.56 -8.77
C PRO A 108 -5.63 -5.62 -8.07
N GLN A 109 -6.00 -4.54 -8.75
CA GLN A 109 -6.98 -3.56 -8.32
C GLN A 109 -7.99 -3.31 -9.45
N PRO A 110 -9.28 -3.11 -9.11
CA PRO A 110 -10.26 -2.65 -10.09
C PRO A 110 -9.88 -1.25 -10.58
N LEU A 111 -10.36 -0.83 -11.76
CA LEU A 111 -10.24 0.54 -12.27
C LEU A 111 -11.09 1.56 -11.48
N GLN A 112 -10.93 1.60 -10.16
CA GLN A 112 -11.59 2.56 -9.27
C GLN A 112 -10.57 3.56 -8.72
N PRO A 113 -10.96 4.82 -8.51
CA PRO A 113 -10.07 5.80 -7.91
C PRO A 113 -9.67 5.41 -6.49
N VAL A 114 -8.37 5.51 -6.18
CA VAL A 114 -7.83 5.21 -4.86
C VAL A 114 -7.65 6.52 -4.08
N PRO A 115 -8.31 6.69 -2.92
CA PRO A 115 -8.29 7.96 -2.19
C PRO A 115 -6.97 8.22 -1.44
N GLY A 116 -6.20 7.18 -1.16
CA GLY A 116 -4.94 7.30 -0.41
C GLY A 116 -4.16 5.98 -0.35
N LEU A 117 -2.92 6.05 0.13
CA LEU A 117 -2.09 4.87 0.41
C LEU A 117 -2.19 4.51 1.88
N THR A 118 -2.20 3.22 2.21
CA THR A 118 -2.10 2.78 3.61
C THR A 118 -0.67 2.38 3.91
N VAL A 119 -0.01 3.12 4.79
CA VAL A 119 1.30 2.78 5.33
C VAL A 119 1.12 1.91 6.57
N GLN A 120 1.74 0.74 6.55
CA GLN A 120 1.71 -0.22 7.64
C GLN A 120 3.13 -0.43 8.18
N VAL A 121 3.27 -0.35 9.49
CA VAL A 121 4.55 -0.58 10.18
C VAL A 121 4.31 -1.56 11.31
N LEU A 122 5.01 -2.69 11.28
CA LEU A 122 5.01 -3.69 12.33
C LEU A 122 6.39 -3.71 12.98
N ASN A 123 6.45 -3.34 14.26
CA ASN A 123 7.68 -3.37 15.03
C ASN A 123 7.69 -4.62 15.90
N GLN A 124 8.49 -5.62 15.53
CA GLN A 124 8.70 -6.86 16.30
C GLN A 124 10.02 -6.83 17.09
N THR A 125 10.62 -5.65 17.22
CA THR A 125 11.80 -5.48 18.08
C THR A 125 11.39 -5.38 19.55
N GLN A 126 12.34 -5.56 20.45
CA GLN A 126 12.19 -5.35 21.90
C GLN A 126 12.86 -4.06 22.36
N GLY A 127 13.91 -3.61 21.66
CA GLY A 127 14.74 -2.48 22.05
C GLY A 127 14.72 -1.27 21.14
N VAL A 128 13.93 -1.24 20.06
CA VAL A 128 13.93 -0.13 19.08
C VAL A 128 12.53 0.46 18.95
N GLN A 129 12.45 1.79 19.01
CA GLN A 129 11.25 2.55 18.68
C GLN A 129 11.34 3.05 17.24
N VAL A 130 10.26 2.87 16.48
CA VAL A 130 10.15 3.36 15.10
C VAL A 130 9.30 4.61 15.09
N THR A 131 9.81 5.70 14.53
CA THR A 131 9.07 6.95 14.37
C THR A 131 8.90 7.24 12.89
N VAL A 132 7.66 7.46 12.45
CA VAL A 132 7.33 7.82 11.07
C VAL A 132 7.09 9.32 11.02
N ASP A 133 7.89 10.01 10.22
CA ASP A 133 7.81 11.46 10.01
C ASP A 133 7.01 11.76 8.75
N TRP A 134 5.72 12.03 8.92
CA TRP A 134 4.81 12.37 7.83
C TRP A 134 5.13 13.72 7.20
N ASP A 135 5.67 14.65 7.98
CA ASP A 135 5.95 16.01 7.54
C ASP A 135 7.09 16.06 6.52
N ARG A 136 8.09 15.21 6.74
CA ARG A 136 9.25 15.03 5.85
C ARG A 136 9.05 13.96 4.79
N SER A 137 7.95 13.23 4.83
CA SER A 137 7.60 12.25 3.81
C SER A 137 6.94 12.92 2.61
N SER A 138 7.16 12.37 1.42
CA SER A 138 6.65 12.96 0.18
C SER A 138 6.04 11.92 -0.74
N ILE A 139 5.05 12.35 -1.52
CA ILE A 139 4.43 11.55 -2.57
C ILE A 139 4.74 12.21 -3.90
N SER A 140 5.30 11.43 -4.82
CA SER A 140 5.45 11.82 -6.22
C SER A 140 4.37 11.16 -7.06
N ARG A 141 3.64 11.98 -7.81
CA ARG A 141 2.60 11.51 -8.74
C ARG A 141 3.13 11.55 -10.18
N LEU A 142 2.28 11.14 -11.11
CA LEU A 142 2.58 10.97 -12.55
C LEU A 142 3.10 12.23 -13.26
N ASN A 143 2.84 13.41 -12.71
CA ASN A 143 3.30 14.68 -13.24
C ASN A 143 4.70 15.07 -12.75
N ASN A 144 5.44 14.14 -12.11
CA ASN A 144 6.71 14.39 -11.44
C ASN A 144 6.64 15.53 -10.41
N GLN A 145 5.45 15.90 -9.94
CA GLN A 145 5.31 16.83 -8.84
C GLN A 145 5.40 16.06 -7.54
N ILE A 146 6.38 16.46 -6.75
CA ILE A 146 6.58 15.98 -5.39
C ILE A 146 5.73 16.85 -4.48
N ARG A 147 4.92 16.21 -3.65
CA ARG A 147 4.03 16.86 -2.68
C ARG A 147 4.23 16.25 -1.31
N ARG A 148 3.91 17.02 -0.28
CA ARG A 148 3.96 16.54 1.10
C ARG A 148 2.94 15.42 1.31
N ALA A 149 3.36 14.36 2.00
CA ALA A 149 2.46 13.30 2.42
C ALA A 149 1.63 13.78 3.62
N ILE A 150 0.31 13.65 3.56
CA ILE A 150 -0.62 14.06 4.60
C ILE A 150 -1.29 12.82 5.19
N ARG A 151 -1.13 12.60 6.50
CA ARG A 151 -1.82 11.54 7.24
C ARG A 151 -3.28 11.92 7.48
N ILE A 152 -4.19 11.07 7.04
CA ILE A 152 -5.62 11.21 7.30
C ILE A 152 -5.94 10.63 8.69
N THR A 153 -6.47 11.48 9.57
CA THR A 153 -6.97 11.07 10.89
C THR A 153 -8.48 11.37 10.96
N PRO A 154 -9.32 10.45 11.48
CA PRO A 154 -10.74 10.72 11.66
C PRO A 154 -10.99 11.99 12.48
N GLY A 155 -11.89 12.86 12.02
CA GLY A 155 -12.23 14.10 12.70
C GLY A 155 -11.18 15.21 12.63
N MET A 156 -10.14 15.04 11.79
CA MET A 156 -9.12 16.07 11.62
C MET A 156 -9.70 17.33 10.98
N ARG A 157 -9.57 18.46 11.67
CA ARG A 157 -9.66 19.79 11.06
C ARG A 157 -8.35 20.03 10.32
N LEU A 158 -8.37 19.77 9.01
CA LEU A 158 -7.20 19.91 8.15
C LEU A 158 -6.78 21.38 8.09
N ASP A 159 -5.64 21.70 8.69
CA ASP A 159 -4.86 22.90 8.38
C ASP A 159 -3.52 22.43 7.83
N LEU A 160 -3.34 22.58 6.51
CA LEU A 160 -2.15 22.12 5.81
C LEU A 160 -0.92 22.97 6.14
N GLY A 161 -1.10 24.18 6.69
CA GLY A 161 0.00 25.06 7.07
C GLY A 161 0.73 24.65 8.34
N LEU A 162 0.14 23.75 9.13
CA LEU A 162 0.75 23.26 10.37
C LEU A 162 1.61 22.01 10.14
N PRO A 163 2.71 21.86 10.89
CA PRO A 163 3.51 20.64 10.86
C PRO A 163 2.69 19.46 11.38
N GLN A 164 2.89 18.29 10.77
CA GLN A 164 2.19 17.07 11.16
C GLN A 164 2.89 16.40 12.35
N VAL A 165 2.08 15.80 13.23
CA VAL A 165 2.59 15.03 14.35
C VAL A 165 3.09 13.68 13.86
N THR A 166 4.34 13.35 14.20
CA THR A 166 4.97 12.06 13.88
C THR A 166 4.22 10.90 14.52
N SER A 167 4.17 9.74 13.85
CA SER A 167 3.64 8.52 14.46
C SER A 167 4.75 7.71 15.10
N VAL A 168 4.53 7.23 16.32
CA VAL A 168 5.50 6.40 17.06
C VAL A 168 4.97 4.97 17.18
N VAL A 169 5.81 4.00 16.84
CA VAL A 169 5.53 2.56 16.91
C VAL A 169 6.54 1.95 17.88
N ASN A 170 6.09 1.65 19.09
CA ASN A 170 6.95 1.04 20.11
C ASN A 170 7.22 -0.44 19.79
N PRO A 171 8.20 -1.06 20.48
CA PRO A 171 8.38 -2.51 20.49
C PRO A 171 7.07 -3.29 20.57
N ASN A 172 6.93 -4.30 19.72
CA ASN A 172 5.76 -5.18 19.60
C ASN A 172 4.44 -4.48 19.23
N GLN A 173 4.49 -3.29 18.63
CA GLN A 173 3.30 -2.55 18.18
C GLN A 173 3.15 -2.53 16.66
N PHE A 174 1.93 -2.23 16.23
CA PHE A 174 1.53 -2.13 14.83
C PHE A 174 0.88 -0.76 14.56
N LEU A 175 1.20 -0.18 13.41
CA LEU A 175 0.61 1.05 12.90
C LEU A 175 0.01 0.76 11.53
N SER A 176 -1.20 1.25 11.30
CA SER A 176 -1.83 1.34 9.99
C SER A 176 -2.39 2.74 9.82
N ALA A 177 -1.81 3.51 8.90
CA ALA A 177 -2.16 4.90 8.66
C ALA A 177 -2.52 5.12 7.19
N LEU A 178 -3.68 5.71 6.95
CA LEU A 178 -4.06 6.19 5.62
C LEU A 178 -3.38 7.54 5.38
N ILE A 179 -2.66 7.66 4.28
CA ILE A 179 -1.99 8.87 3.84
C ILE A 179 -2.48 9.28 2.45
N THR A 180 -2.42 10.57 2.17
CA THR A 180 -2.72 11.14 0.86
C THR A 180 -1.73 12.26 0.55
N SER A 181 -1.87 12.92 -0.59
CA SER A 181 -1.06 14.06 -1.00
C SER A 181 -1.78 15.36 -0.67
N GLU A 182 -1.01 16.41 -0.35
CA GLU A 182 -1.52 17.76 -0.05
C GLU A 182 -2.47 18.32 -1.12
N ASP A 183 -2.22 18.02 -2.38
CA ASP A 183 -3.01 18.49 -3.53
C ASP A 183 -4.31 17.71 -3.77
N THR A 184 -4.63 16.73 -2.93
CA THR A 184 -5.92 16.04 -2.94
C THR A 184 -7.00 16.80 -2.17
N PHE A 185 -6.62 17.82 -1.41
CA PHE A 185 -7.54 18.61 -0.60
C PHE A 185 -8.01 19.87 -1.33
N THR A 186 -9.28 20.23 -1.12
CA THR A 186 -9.83 21.53 -1.51
C THR A 186 -10.57 22.17 -0.34
N ARG A 187 -10.69 23.50 -0.34
CA ARG A 187 -11.55 24.19 0.63
C ARG A 187 -12.99 24.13 0.15
N ASN A 188 -13.87 23.65 1.01
CA ASN A 188 -15.30 23.73 0.77
C ASN A 188 -15.74 25.21 0.79
N PRO A 189 -16.45 25.71 -0.24
CA PRO A 189 -16.75 27.13 -0.38
C PRO A 189 -17.66 27.65 0.73
N ASP A 190 -18.57 26.82 1.24
CA ASP A 190 -19.58 27.21 2.23
C ASP A 190 -19.05 27.16 3.66
N THR A 191 -18.27 26.11 3.98
CA THR A 191 -17.79 25.86 5.35
C THR A 191 -16.35 26.35 5.59
N GLN A 192 -15.61 26.67 4.52
CA GLN A 192 -14.17 26.99 4.56
C GLN A 192 -13.29 25.89 5.17
N VAL A 193 -13.84 24.69 5.38
CA VAL A 193 -13.13 23.51 5.88
C VAL A 193 -12.49 22.77 4.71
N LEU A 194 -11.25 22.32 4.88
CA LEU A 194 -10.56 21.48 3.92
C LEU A 194 -11.19 20.07 3.88
N GLN A 195 -11.46 19.57 2.68
CA GLN A 195 -12.06 18.26 2.42
C GLN A 195 -11.26 17.55 1.31
N VAL A 196 -11.23 16.22 1.35
CA VAL A 196 -10.65 15.41 0.28
C VAL A 196 -11.54 15.57 -0.96
N ALA A 197 -10.99 16.17 -2.01
CA ALA A 197 -11.72 16.54 -3.21
C ALA A 197 -11.38 15.66 -4.40
N ALA A 198 -10.13 15.19 -4.45
CA ALA A 198 -9.62 14.37 -5.53
C ALA A 198 -9.03 13.07 -4.99
N PRO A 199 -9.14 11.96 -5.74
CA PRO A 199 -8.44 10.73 -5.41
C PRO A 199 -6.93 10.95 -5.52
N LEU A 200 -6.16 10.20 -4.72
CA LEU A 200 -4.71 10.20 -4.83
C LEU A 200 -4.26 9.58 -6.16
N LEU A 201 -4.84 8.44 -6.51
CA LEU A 201 -4.59 7.72 -7.75
C LEU A 201 -5.89 7.56 -8.54
N ASP A 202 -5.87 7.96 -9.80
CA ASP A 202 -6.92 7.67 -10.76
C ASP A 202 -6.46 6.50 -11.64
N LEU A 203 -6.90 5.29 -11.26
CA LEU A 203 -6.48 4.05 -11.93
C LEU A 203 -6.96 3.97 -13.38
N GLN A 204 -8.13 4.55 -13.69
CA GLN A 204 -8.67 4.62 -15.05
C GLN A 204 -7.75 5.44 -15.95
N ARG A 205 -7.34 6.61 -15.47
CA ARG A 205 -6.40 7.45 -16.20
C ARG A 205 -5.02 6.79 -16.32
N LEU A 206 -4.56 6.10 -15.28
CA LEU A 206 -3.30 5.37 -15.27
C LEU A 206 -3.25 4.24 -16.31
N ALA A 207 -4.35 3.52 -16.51
CA ALA A 207 -4.41 2.41 -17.46
C ALA A 207 -4.21 2.85 -18.93
N VAL A 208 -4.57 4.09 -19.26
CA VAL A 208 -4.41 4.64 -20.62
C VAL A 208 -3.03 5.29 -20.83
N MET A 209 -2.28 5.52 -19.75
CA MET A 209 -0.96 6.15 -19.80
C MET A 209 0.13 5.17 -20.23
N PRO A 210 1.28 5.66 -20.74
CA PRO A 210 2.40 4.80 -21.07
C PRO A 210 2.86 4.01 -19.83
N ALA A 211 3.37 2.78 -20.05
CA ALA A 211 3.85 1.87 -19.00
C ALA A 211 4.96 2.45 -18.10
N THR A 212 5.50 3.64 -18.42
CA THR A 212 6.43 4.40 -17.59
C THR A 212 5.74 5.20 -16.48
N ALA A 213 4.41 5.19 -16.42
CA ALA A 213 3.63 5.79 -15.35
C ALA A 213 4.04 5.20 -13.99
N ARG A 214 4.67 6.02 -13.16
CA ARG A 214 5.15 5.67 -11.82
C ARG A 214 4.53 6.60 -10.80
N TYR A 215 4.28 6.05 -9.62
CA TYR A 215 4.06 6.85 -8.42
C TYR A 215 5.02 6.37 -7.34
N ALA A 216 5.37 7.27 -6.44
CA ALA A 216 6.35 7.01 -5.40
C ALA A 216 5.88 7.58 -4.07
N LEU A 217 6.18 6.87 -2.99
CA LEU A 217 6.14 7.38 -1.63
C LEU A 217 7.54 7.32 -1.06
N ASP A 218 8.12 8.47 -0.78
CA ASP A 218 9.36 8.60 -0.05
C ASP A 218 9.04 8.77 1.44
N LEU A 219 9.13 7.69 2.19
CA LEU A 219 8.77 7.66 3.60
C LEU A 219 10.00 7.91 4.48
N VAL A 220 9.93 8.90 5.37
CA VAL A 220 11.00 9.17 6.33
C VAL A 220 10.71 8.46 7.64
N VAL A 221 11.62 7.57 8.04
CA VAL A 221 11.51 6.75 9.24
C VAL A 221 12.75 6.91 10.09
N GLN A 222 12.55 7.12 11.39
CA GLN A 222 13.61 7.18 12.38
C GLN A 222 13.55 5.94 13.28
N LEU A 223 14.67 5.25 13.45
CA LEU A 223 14.82 4.13 14.36
C LEU A 223 15.63 4.61 15.56
N THR A 224 15.03 4.56 16.74
CA THR A 224 15.62 5.04 17.99
C THR A 224 15.77 3.89 18.97
N PRO A 225 17.00 3.48 19.30
CA PRO A 225 17.23 2.48 20.35
C PRO A 225 16.74 3.01 21.70
N MET A 226 15.94 2.20 22.41
CA MET A 226 15.40 2.52 23.73
C MET A 226 16.35 2.15 24.87
N ALA A 227 17.29 1.23 24.61
CA ALA A 227 18.26 0.76 25.59
C ALA A 227 19.70 1.05 25.13
N GLY A 228 20.53 1.54 26.05
CA GLY A 228 21.95 1.84 25.83
C GLY A 228 22.29 3.32 25.96
N ARG A 229 23.26 3.65 26.83
CA ARG A 229 23.79 5.03 26.93
C ARG A 229 24.50 5.39 25.62
N GLY A 230 24.04 6.44 24.94
CA GLY A 230 24.68 6.97 23.74
C GLY A 230 24.32 6.25 22.42
N ALA A 231 23.29 5.40 22.43
CA ALA A 231 22.79 4.79 21.20
C ALA A 231 22.25 5.89 20.25
N ARG A 232 22.73 5.89 19.01
CA ARG A 232 22.36 6.91 18.02
C ARG A 232 21.08 6.49 17.30
N SER A 233 20.11 7.40 17.23
CA SER A 233 19.00 7.23 16.30
C SER A 233 19.51 7.28 14.86
N ILE A 234 18.92 6.46 14.02
CA ILE A 234 19.15 6.51 12.58
C ILE A 234 17.90 6.98 11.86
N VAL A 235 18.11 7.75 10.80
CA VAL A 235 17.05 8.23 9.91
C VAL A 235 17.24 7.56 8.57
N LEU A 236 16.16 6.97 8.06
CA LEU A 236 16.11 6.25 6.81
C LEU A 236 15.08 6.91 5.91
N LEU A 237 15.44 7.10 4.65
CA LEU A 237 14.51 7.38 3.57
C LEU A 237 14.12 6.03 2.94
N VAL A 238 12.84 5.70 2.97
CA VAL A 238 12.31 4.44 2.47
C VAL A 238 11.49 4.71 1.21
N PRO A 239 12.08 4.57 0.00
CA PRO A 239 11.43 4.90 -1.25
C PRO A 239 10.57 3.72 -1.74
N PHE A 240 9.25 3.82 -1.56
CA PHE A 240 8.29 2.90 -2.15
C PHE A 240 7.90 3.38 -3.54
N HIS A 241 8.53 2.81 -4.56
CA HIS A 241 8.19 3.07 -5.96
C HIS A 241 7.24 2.01 -6.49
N PHE A 242 6.27 2.44 -7.29
CA PHE A 242 5.26 1.56 -7.86
C PHE A 242 5.14 1.76 -9.36
N ARG A 243 4.91 0.63 -10.04
CA ARG A 243 4.58 0.56 -11.46
C ARG A 243 3.15 0.06 -11.60
N VAL A 244 2.45 0.60 -12.58
CA VAL A 244 1.08 0.20 -12.91
C VAL A 244 1.13 -0.61 -14.19
N GLU A 245 0.71 -1.87 -14.11
CA GLU A 245 0.61 -2.76 -15.26
C GLU A 245 -0.85 -3.05 -15.55
N VAL A 246 -1.28 -2.84 -16.80
CA VAL A 246 -2.64 -3.17 -17.22
C VAL A 246 -2.71 -4.67 -17.48
N LEU A 247 -3.60 -5.37 -16.77
CA LEU A 247 -3.87 -6.77 -17.08
C LEU A 247 -4.79 -6.83 -18.29
N PRO A 248 -4.44 -7.60 -19.34
CA PRO A 248 -5.36 -7.80 -20.46
C PRO A 248 -6.62 -8.49 -19.96
N ALA A 249 -7.78 -7.93 -20.29
CA ALA A 249 -9.09 -8.51 -19.97
C ALA A 249 -9.12 -9.96 -20.46
N GLN A 250 -9.26 -10.91 -19.52
CA GLN A 250 -9.49 -12.31 -19.90
C GLN A 250 -10.96 -12.45 -20.30
N PRO A 251 -11.29 -12.90 -21.54
CA PRO A 251 -12.67 -13.05 -21.95
C PRO A 251 -13.39 -14.10 -21.09
N ALA A 252 -14.53 -13.68 -20.55
CA ALA A 252 -15.29 -14.33 -19.49
C ALA A 252 -15.98 -15.64 -19.84
N ILE A 253 -16.13 -15.96 -21.13
CA ILE A 253 -17.07 -17.02 -21.53
C ILE A 253 -16.28 -18.33 -21.65
N PRO A 254 -16.44 -19.31 -20.73
CA PRO A 254 -15.77 -20.60 -20.83
C PRO A 254 -16.08 -21.31 -22.17
N LEU A 255 -17.27 -21.03 -22.73
CA LEU A 255 -17.70 -21.49 -24.05
C LEU A 255 -16.92 -20.84 -25.23
N LEU A 256 -16.56 -19.55 -25.17
CA LEU A 256 -15.71 -18.93 -26.19
C LEU A 256 -14.24 -19.34 -26.05
N ASN A 257 -13.73 -19.57 -24.83
CA ASN A 257 -12.39 -20.10 -24.64
C ASN A 257 -12.24 -21.53 -25.21
N TRP A 258 -13.31 -22.32 -25.22
CA TRP A 258 -13.35 -23.61 -25.94
C TRP A 258 -13.43 -23.44 -27.45
N LEU A 259 -14.17 -22.44 -27.95
CA LEU A 259 -14.34 -22.18 -29.38
C LEU A 259 -13.10 -21.53 -30.04
N MET A 260 -12.36 -20.69 -29.31
CA MET A 260 -11.14 -20.01 -29.78
C MET A 260 -9.86 -20.86 -29.62
N ARG A 261 -9.92 -22.02 -28.96
CA ARG A 261 -8.80 -22.98 -28.87
C ARG A 261 -8.81 -24.04 -29.99
N ARG A 262 -9.63 -23.84 -31.03
CA ARG A 262 -9.66 -24.67 -32.24
C ARG A 262 -9.03 -23.94 -33.42
#